data_AF-A0AA38FQG6-F1
#
_entry.id   AF-A0AA38FQG6-F1
#
_cell.length_a   1.000
_cell.length_b   1.000
_cell.length_c   1.000
_cell.angle_alpha   90.00
_cell.angle_beta   90.00
_cell.angle_gamma   90.00
#
_symmetry.space_group_name_H-M   'P 1'
#
loop_
_entity.id
_entity.type
_entity.pdbx_description
1 polymer ?
#
loop_
_entity_poly.entity_id
_entity_poly.type
_entity_poly.pdbx_seq_one_letter_code
_entity_poly.pdbx_strand_id
1 'polypeptide(L)'
;LILEVKERLKKEHGNLPVGKNGMDDEEMVLWFLKDRKFNVDDAVAKLAKALAWREEFGVNNLTEESIKNIASTGKAYLHDFPDVEGRPVVVVVAAKHLPSEHDLLESEKLCVYLIEKALGRLPPGEEKILGIFDLRGFTLQNGDLTFIKFLIDVFYYYYPRRIGQVLFVDAPFIFRPGWNMVKPLLKSYANM
;
A
#
# COMPACT_ATOMS: atom_id res chain seq x y z
N LEU A 1 -20.65 -11.25 -12.51
CA LEU A 1 -19.30 -10.72 -12.21
C LEU A 1 -18.83 -11.05 -10.80
N ILE A 2 -19.31 -10.43 -9.70
CA ILE A 2 -18.82 -10.75 -8.34
C ILE A 2 -18.99 -12.25 -8.01
N LEU A 3 -20.21 -12.79 -8.18
CA LEU A 3 -20.50 -14.21 -7.93
C LEU A 3 -19.58 -15.13 -8.75
N GLU A 4 -19.39 -14.81 -10.03
CA GLU A 4 -18.55 -15.56 -10.96
C GLU A 4 -17.07 -15.55 -10.53
N VAL A 5 -16.52 -14.41 -10.11
CA VAL A 5 -15.15 -14.34 -9.56
C VAL A 5 -15.04 -15.19 -8.30
N LYS A 6 -16.01 -15.12 -7.37
CA LYS A 6 -16.02 -15.92 -6.13
C LYS A 6 -16.05 -17.42 -6.44
N GLU A 7 -16.89 -17.84 -7.38
CA GLU A 7 -16.99 -19.24 -7.82
C GLU A 7 -15.68 -19.74 -8.45
N ARG A 8 -15.04 -18.91 -9.27
CA ARG A 8 -13.75 -19.22 -9.88
C ARG A 8 -12.62 -19.30 -8.87
N LEU A 9 -12.50 -18.33 -7.96
CA LEU A 9 -11.52 -18.37 -6.87
C LEU A 9 -11.70 -19.62 -6.01
N LYS A 10 -12.94 -19.98 -5.66
CA LYS A 10 -13.21 -21.21 -4.90
C LYS A 10 -12.80 -22.47 -5.64
N LYS A 11 -12.98 -22.52 -6.97
CA LYS A 11 -12.66 -23.68 -7.82
C LYS A 11 -11.16 -23.79 -8.11
N GLU A 12 -10.50 -22.68 -8.42
CA GLU A 12 -9.11 -22.61 -8.91
C GLU A 12 -8.11 -22.42 -7.75
N HIS A 13 -8.54 -21.79 -6.67
CA HIS A 13 -7.71 -21.34 -5.54
C HIS A 13 -8.38 -21.58 -4.17
N GLY A 14 -9.03 -22.74 -4.00
CA GLY A 14 -9.87 -23.04 -2.82
C GLY A 14 -9.13 -23.09 -1.47
N ASN A 15 -7.81 -22.96 -1.45
CA ASN A 15 -6.99 -22.86 -0.24
C ASN A 15 -6.76 -21.41 0.22
N LEU A 16 -7.16 -20.40 -0.56
CA LEU A 16 -6.96 -19.00 -0.18
C LEU A 16 -7.86 -18.59 1.00
N PRO A 17 -7.46 -17.56 1.77
CA PRO A 17 -8.23 -17.07 2.91
C PRO A 17 -9.67 -16.66 2.57
N VAL A 18 -10.60 -16.93 3.50
CA VAL A 18 -12.02 -16.53 3.46
C VAL A 18 -12.35 -15.55 4.58
N GLY A 19 -13.52 -14.92 4.51
CA GLY A 19 -13.99 -13.89 5.43
C GLY A 19 -13.55 -12.49 5.00
N LYS A 20 -13.48 -11.54 5.95
CA LYS A 20 -13.10 -10.15 5.68
C LYS A 20 -11.72 -10.09 5.00
N ASN A 21 -11.62 -9.34 3.90
CA ASN A 21 -10.46 -9.24 3.02
C ASN A 21 -10.04 -10.59 2.37
N GLY A 22 -10.93 -11.58 2.32
CA GLY A 22 -10.72 -12.90 1.73
C GLY A 22 -11.32 -13.05 0.33
N MET A 23 -11.23 -14.27 -0.24
CA MET A 23 -11.71 -14.57 -1.60
C MET A 23 -13.23 -14.51 -1.77
N ASP A 24 -13.99 -14.56 -0.68
CA ASP A 24 -15.44 -14.49 -0.64
C ASP A 24 -16.00 -13.12 -0.17
N ASP A 25 -15.11 -12.18 0.18
CA ASP A 25 -15.46 -10.80 0.52
C ASP A 25 -15.90 -10.03 -0.73
N GLU A 26 -17.15 -9.57 -0.74
CA GLU A 26 -17.72 -8.87 -1.89
C GLU A 26 -17.04 -7.53 -2.16
N GLU A 27 -16.59 -6.81 -1.13
CA GLU A 27 -15.88 -5.54 -1.29
C GLU A 27 -14.49 -5.77 -1.89
N MET A 28 -13.79 -6.81 -1.41
CA MET A 28 -12.48 -7.22 -1.94
C MET A 28 -12.58 -7.63 -3.41
N VAL A 29 -13.57 -8.47 -3.75
CA VAL A 29 -13.81 -8.91 -5.13
C VAL A 29 -14.20 -7.75 -6.03
N LEU A 30 -15.13 -6.90 -5.60
CA LEU A 30 -15.56 -5.73 -6.36
C LEU A 30 -14.38 -4.77 -6.61
N TRP A 31 -13.51 -4.60 -5.62
CA TRP A 31 -12.34 -3.75 -5.75
C TRP A 31 -11.36 -4.23 -6.83
N PHE A 32 -11.03 -5.54 -6.86
CA PHE A 32 -10.17 -6.09 -7.91
C PHE A 32 -10.84 -6.13 -9.28
N LEU A 33 -12.17 -6.31 -9.34
CA LEU A 33 -12.94 -6.10 -10.56
C LEU A 33 -12.82 -4.66 -11.07
N LYS A 34 -12.97 -3.65 -10.21
CA LYS A 34 -12.78 -2.24 -10.59
C LYS A 34 -11.34 -1.97 -11.08
N ASP A 35 -10.33 -2.57 -10.45
CA ASP A 35 -8.94 -2.49 -10.89
C ASP A 35 -8.75 -3.05 -12.30
N ARG A 36 -9.32 -4.22 -12.57
CA ARG A 36 -9.17 -4.94 -13.84
C ARG A 36 -10.25 -4.59 -14.87
N LYS A 37 -10.89 -3.42 -14.73
CA LYS A 37 -11.94 -2.92 -15.65
C LYS A 37 -13.06 -3.95 -15.90
N PHE A 38 -13.43 -4.68 -14.86
CA PHE A 38 -14.43 -5.74 -14.85
C PHE A 38 -14.10 -6.96 -15.73
N ASN A 39 -12.84 -7.14 -16.14
CA ASN A 39 -12.37 -8.40 -16.69
C ASN A 39 -12.27 -9.46 -15.57
N VAL A 40 -13.00 -10.57 -15.72
CA VAL A 40 -13.09 -11.62 -14.70
C VAL A 40 -11.79 -12.41 -14.59
N ASP A 41 -11.17 -12.81 -15.71
CA ASP A 41 -9.92 -13.57 -15.71
C ASP A 41 -8.80 -12.79 -15.01
N ASP A 42 -8.63 -11.53 -15.38
CA ASP A 42 -7.61 -10.65 -14.81
C ASP A 42 -7.87 -10.38 -13.32
N ALA A 43 -9.14 -10.21 -12.94
CA ALA A 43 -9.51 -9.99 -11.53
C ALA A 43 -9.23 -11.22 -10.68
N VAL A 44 -9.60 -12.42 -11.14
CA VAL A 44 -9.30 -13.70 -10.46
C VAL A 44 -7.80 -13.85 -10.29
N ALA A 45 -7.03 -13.71 -11.38
CA ALA A 45 -5.57 -13.89 -11.35
C ALA A 45 -4.88 -12.91 -10.40
N LYS A 46 -5.25 -11.63 -10.44
CA LYS A 46 -4.62 -10.61 -9.61
C LYS A 46 -5.05 -10.69 -8.14
N LEU A 47 -6.32 -10.97 -7.87
CA LEU A 47 -6.82 -11.14 -6.50
C LEU A 47 -6.20 -12.38 -5.85
N ALA A 48 -6.11 -13.51 -6.57
CA ALA A 48 -5.46 -14.71 -6.05
C ALA A 48 -4.00 -14.45 -5.65
N LYS A 49 -3.25 -13.74 -6.50
CA LYS A 49 -1.87 -13.32 -6.19
C LYS A 49 -1.81 -12.42 -4.95
N ALA A 50 -2.74 -11.47 -4.82
CA ALA A 50 -2.76 -10.57 -3.67
C ALA A 50 -3.11 -11.29 -2.36
N LEU A 51 -4.06 -12.22 -2.37
CA LEU A 51 -4.43 -13.02 -1.21
C LEU A 51 -3.29 -13.94 -0.75
N ALA A 52 -2.61 -14.60 -1.69
CA ALA A 52 -1.43 -15.40 -1.39
C ALA A 52 -0.31 -14.57 -0.75
N TRP A 53 -0.01 -13.38 -1.31
CA TRP A 53 0.97 -12.48 -0.71
C TRP A 53 0.54 -11.99 0.68
N ARG A 54 -0.74 -11.69 0.90
CA ARG A 54 -1.23 -11.25 2.22
C ARG A 54 -1.00 -12.32 3.29
N GLU A 55 -1.20 -13.59 2.93
CA GLU A 55 -0.93 -14.73 3.80
C GLU A 55 0.57 -14.90 4.06
N GLU A 56 1.40 -14.92 3.01
CA GLU A 56 2.86 -15.04 3.11
C GLU A 56 3.51 -13.91 3.92
N PHE A 57 3.08 -12.66 3.69
CA PHE A 57 3.56 -11.48 4.41
C PHE A 57 3.04 -11.43 5.86
N GLY A 58 2.00 -12.20 6.19
CA GLY A 58 1.40 -12.20 7.52
C GLY A 58 0.64 -10.92 7.83
N VAL A 59 -0.07 -10.34 6.85
CA VAL A 59 -0.79 -9.06 7.01
C VAL A 59 -1.78 -9.11 8.19
N ASN A 60 -2.49 -10.23 8.35
CA ASN A 60 -3.45 -10.42 9.44
C ASN A 60 -2.79 -10.52 10.83
N ASN A 61 -1.48 -10.72 10.91
CA ASN A 61 -0.71 -10.79 12.14
C ASN A 61 -0.12 -9.42 12.55
N LEU A 62 -0.26 -8.38 11.72
CA LEU A 62 0.23 -7.05 12.02
C LEU A 62 -0.66 -6.38 13.08
N THR A 63 -0.06 -6.06 14.21
CA THR A 63 -0.70 -5.40 15.35
C THR A 63 0.09 -4.17 15.76
N GLU A 64 -0.52 -3.28 16.57
CA GLU A 64 0.20 -2.13 17.13
C GLU A 64 1.45 -2.54 17.90
N GLU A 65 1.39 -3.65 18.65
CA GLU A 65 2.55 -4.14 19.40
C GLU A 65 3.63 -4.71 18.48
N SER A 66 3.26 -5.43 17.41
CA SER A 66 4.26 -6.02 16.49
C SER A 66 5.05 -4.98 15.71
N ILE A 67 4.49 -3.79 15.45
CA ILE A 67 5.14 -2.69 14.72
C ILE A 67 5.65 -1.57 15.64
N LYS A 68 5.48 -1.70 16.95
CA LYS A 68 5.73 -0.63 17.94
C LYS A 68 7.13 -0.04 17.86
N ASN A 69 8.14 -0.90 17.77
CA ASN A 69 9.54 -0.47 17.71
C ASN A 69 9.78 0.41 16.49
N ILE A 70 9.41 -0.08 15.30
CA ILE A 70 9.61 0.66 14.06
C ILE A 70 8.71 1.91 13.96
N ALA A 71 7.49 1.86 14.51
CA ALA A 71 6.59 3.01 14.56
C ALA A 71 7.09 4.11 15.50
N SER A 72 7.76 3.75 16.61
CA SER A 72 8.31 4.70 17.58
C SER A 72 9.36 5.64 16.99
N THR A 73 9.98 5.28 15.86
CA THR A 73 10.86 6.17 15.09
C THR A 73 10.13 7.44 14.62
N GLY A 74 8.80 7.36 14.47
CA GLY A 74 7.97 8.43 13.95
C GLY A 74 8.25 8.74 12.47
N LYS A 75 8.83 7.78 11.72
CA LYS A 75 9.12 7.94 10.29
C LYS A 75 7.88 7.84 9.40
N ALA A 76 6.82 7.22 9.89
CA ALA A 76 5.52 7.23 9.24
C ALA A 76 4.40 7.06 10.29
N TYR A 77 3.27 7.71 10.06
CA TYR A 77 2.09 7.61 10.91
C TYR A 77 0.80 7.93 10.14
N LEU A 78 -0.33 7.53 10.71
CA LEU A 78 -1.65 7.91 10.23
C LEU A 78 -2.07 9.20 10.92
N HIS A 79 -2.35 10.25 10.16
CA HIS A 79 -2.82 11.52 10.70
C HIS A 79 -4.18 11.35 11.40
N ASP A 80 -4.42 12.15 12.44
CA ASP A 80 -5.63 12.04 13.26
C ASP A 80 -6.90 12.46 12.51
N PHE A 81 -6.75 13.41 11.59
CA PHE A 81 -7.85 13.96 10.80
C PHE A 81 -7.74 13.57 9.31
N PRO A 82 -8.87 13.34 8.63
CA PRO A 82 -8.87 13.19 7.19
C PRO A 82 -8.51 14.51 6.49
N ASP A 83 -8.22 14.43 5.19
CA ASP A 83 -8.07 15.62 4.36
C ASP A 83 -9.42 16.29 4.03
N VAL A 84 -9.38 17.36 3.24
CA VAL A 84 -10.56 18.12 2.83
C VAL A 84 -11.53 17.34 1.94
N GLU A 85 -11.10 16.21 1.37
CA GLU A 85 -11.94 15.29 0.59
C GLU A 85 -12.45 14.12 1.46
N GLY A 86 -12.12 14.10 2.76
CA GLY A 86 -12.52 13.03 3.69
C GLY A 86 -11.60 11.81 3.65
N ARG A 87 -10.47 11.86 2.94
CA ARG A 87 -9.55 10.72 2.81
C ARG A 87 -8.64 10.59 4.03
N PRO A 88 -8.42 9.37 4.56
CA PRO A 88 -7.38 9.11 5.54
C PRO A 88 -6.00 9.50 5.01
N VAL A 89 -5.16 10.11 5.87
CA VAL A 89 -3.86 10.67 5.46
C VAL A 89 -2.72 9.92 6.14
N VAL A 90 -1.88 9.26 5.34
CA VAL A 90 -0.61 8.67 5.81
C VAL A 90 0.50 9.68 5.60
N VAL A 91 1.19 10.04 6.69
CA VAL A 91 2.31 10.98 6.66
C VAL A 91 3.61 10.19 6.83
N VAL A 92 4.58 10.46 5.96
CA VAL A 92 5.94 9.90 5.98
C VAL A 92 6.92 11.05 6.21
N VAL A 93 7.71 10.96 7.27
CA VAL A 93 8.77 11.92 7.59
C VAL A 93 10.08 11.35 7.08
N ALA A 94 10.44 11.69 5.84
CA ALA A 94 11.50 10.99 5.11
C ALA A 94 12.88 11.12 5.77
N ALA A 95 13.16 12.24 6.46
CA ALA A 95 14.40 12.44 7.22
C ALA A 95 14.62 11.43 8.36
N LYS A 96 13.56 10.76 8.82
CA LYS A 96 13.60 9.73 9.86
C LYS A 96 13.66 8.31 9.29
N HIS A 97 13.56 8.15 7.97
CA HIS A 97 13.81 6.85 7.34
C HIS A 97 15.32 6.65 7.26
N LEU A 98 15.85 5.72 8.05
CA LEU A 98 17.28 5.41 8.13
C LEU A 98 17.47 3.93 7.79
N PRO A 99 17.71 3.59 6.50
CA PRO A 99 17.81 2.20 6.02
C PRO A 99 18.99 1.44 6.63
N SER A 100 20.05 2.14 7.04
CA SER A 100 21.21 1.54 7.69
C SER A 100 20.97 1.18 9.17
N GLU A 101 19.94 1.75 9.79
CA GLU A 101 19.65 1.57 11.23
C GLU A 101 18.46 0.65 11.48
N HIS A 102 17.55 0.52 10.51
CA HIS A 102 16.34 -0.25 10.66
C HIS A 102 16.25 -1.33 9.59
N ASP A 103 15.77 -2.50 10.01
CA ASP A 103 15.51 -3.60 9.10
C ASP A 103 14.46 -3.22 8.03
N LEU A 104 14.71 -3.68 6.80
CA LEU A 104 13.85 -3.40 5.66
C LEU A 104 12.46 -4.00 5.88
N LEU A 105 12.38 -5.26 6.32
CA LEU A 105 11.10 -5.94 6.52
C LEU A 105 10.28 -5.27 7.62
N GLU A 106 10.90 -4.76 8.69
CA GLU A 106 10.20 -3.97 9.70
C GLU A 106 9.60 -2.67 9.11
N SER A 107 10.32 -2.03 8.18
CA SER A 107 9.83 -0.85 7.46
C SER A 107 8.67 -1.19 6.52
N GLU A 108 8.75 -2.32 5.82
CA GLU A 108 7.68 -2.85 4.96
C GLU A 108 6.44 -3.19 5.78
N LYS A 109 6.60 -3.84 6.94
CA LYS A 109 5.49 -4.14 7.86
C LYS A 109 4.81 -2.88 8.38
N LEU A 110 5.57 -1.84 8.75
CA LEU A 110 4.99 -0.55 9.13
C LEU A 110 4.18 0.06 7.99
N CYS A 111 4.70 0.02 6.77
CA CYS A 111 4.02 0.51 5.57
C CYS A 111 2.66 -0.19 5.39
N VAL A 112 2.67 -1.53 5.38
CA VAL A 112 1.44 -2.33 5.20
C VAL A 112 0.46 -2.12 6.35
N TYR A 113 0.95 -2.07 7.60
CA TYR A 113 0.12 -1.78 8.75
C TYR A 113 -0.58 -0.43 8.65
N LEU A 114 0.13 0.63 8.22
CA LEU A 114 -0.46 1.96 8.05
C LEU A 114 -1.46 2.00 6.89
N ILE A 115 -1.21 1.25 5.81
CA ILE A 115 -2.18 1.10 4.71
C ILE A 115 -3.46 0.42 5.23
N GLU A 116 -3.37 -0.74 5.89
CA GLU A 116 -4.54 -1.44 6.44
C GLU A 116 -5.32 -0.55 7.43
N LYS A 117 -4.60 0.16 8.31
CA LYS A 117 -5.21 1.09 9.28
C LYS A 117 -5.90 2.27 8.59
N ALA A 118 -5.30 2.82 7.53
CA ALA A 118 -5.88 3.91 6.76
C ALA A 118 -7.13 3.44 6.00
N LEU A 119 -7.07 2.28 5.34
CA LEU A 119 -8.22 1.69 4.64
C LEU A 119 -9.38 1.39 5.60
N GLY A 120 -9.08 0.94 6.82
CA GLY A 120 -10.08 0.74 7.87
C GLY A 120 -10.76 2.03 8.38
N ARG A 121 -10.23 3.22 8.05
CA ARG A 121 -10.81 4.54 8.37
C ARG A 121 -11.52 5.20 7.19
N LEU A 122 -11.62 4.54 6.03
CA LEU A 122 -12.29 5.12 4.88
C LEU A 122 -13.78 5.38 5.19
N PRO A 123 -14.30 6.57 4.89
CA PRO A 123 -15.74 6.82 4.97
C PRO A 123 -16.48 6.02 3.88
N PRO A 124 -17.78 5.74 4.07
CA PRO A 124 -18.59 5.08 3.05
C PRO A 124 -18.50 5.79 1.70
N GLY A 125 -18.21 5.02 0.65
CA GLY A 125 -18.10 5.54 -0.72
C GLY A 125 -16.72 6.07 -1.12
N GLU A 126 -15.78 6.23 -0.19
CA GLU A 126 -14.38 6.54 -0.50
C GLU A 126 -13.54 5.25 -0.54
N GLU A 127 -12.61 5.18 -1.48
CA GLU A 127 -11.76 4.01 -1.70
C GLU A 127 -10.26 4.34 -1.56
N LYS A 128 -9.92 5.63 -1.43
CA LYS A 128 -8.56 6.16 -1.58
C LYS A 128 -8.04 6.84 -0.32
N ILE A 129 -6.74 6.73 -0.13
CA ILE A 129 -5.97 7.41 0.89
C ILE A 129 -5.07 8.49 0.28
N LEU A 130 -4.66 9.45 1.10
CA LEU A 130 -3.68 10.48 0.78
C LEU A 130 -2.32 10.11 1.38
N GLY A 131 -1.25 10.16 0.58
CA GLY A 131 0.13 10.07 1.06
C GLY A 131 0.78 11.45 1.12
N ILE A 132 1.34 11.83 2.27
CA ILE A 132 2.17 13.04 2.42
C ILE A 132 3.59 12.62 2.75
N PHE A 133 4.54 13.02 1.91
CA PHE A 133 5.97 12.82 2.13
C PHE A 133 6.61 14.14 2.53
N ASP A 134 6.90 14.28 3.81
CA ASP A 134 7.68 15.38 4.35
C ASP A 134 9.16 15.15 4.07
N LEU A 135 9.71 15.95 3.16
CA LEU A 135 11.10 15.86 2.72
C LEU A 135 12.00 16.90 3.41
N ARG A 136 11.49 17.65 4.40
CA ARG A 136 12.32 18.56 5.20
C ARG A 136 13.39 17.75 5.93
N GLY A 137 14.65 18.15 5.76
CA GLY A 137 15.80 17.45 6.34
C GLY A 137 16.16 16.14 5.64
N PHE A 138 15.55 15.80 4.51
CA PHE A 138 15.93 14.63 3.72
C PHE A 138 17.36 14.78 3.17
N THR A 139 18.17 13.74 3.35
CA THR A 139 19.53 13.64 2.84
C THR A 139 19.74 12.30 2.13
N LEU A 140 20.91 12.07 1.52
CA LEU A 140 21.20 10.82 0.81
C LEU A 140 21.13 9.58 1.71
N GLN A 141 21.42 9.71 3.01
CA GLN A 141 21.35 8.60 3.96
C GLN A 141 19.92 8.07 4.13
N ASN A 142 18.91 8.88 3.79
CA ASN A 142 17.51 8.52 3.86
C ASN A 142 16.99 7.86 2.57
N GLY A 143 17.78 7.91 1.49
CA GLY A 143 17.39 7.36 0.21
C GLY A 143 17.40 5.83 0.23
N ASP A 144 16.26 5.23 -0.09
CA ASP A 144 16.07 3.78 -0.07
C ASP A 144 15.32 3.31 -1.31
N LEU A 145 16.07 2.99 -2.36
CA LEU A 145 15.47 2.55 -3.63
C LEU A 145 14.78 1.20 -3.50
N THR A 146 15.24 0.33 -2.59
CA THR A 146 14.65 -0.98 -2.35
C THR A 146 13.27 -0.81 -1.71
N PHE A 147 13.17 0.00 -0.65
CA PHE A 147 11.89 0.30 -0.02
C PHE A 147 10.95 1.08 -0.94
N ILE A 148 11.46 2.01 -1.76
CA ILE A 148 10.62 2.71 -2.75
C ILE A 148 10.06 1.72 -3.79
N LYS A 149 10.85 0.74 -4.23
CA LYS A 149 10.36 -0.31 -5.13
C LYS A 149 9.25 -1.12 -4.45
N PHE A 150 9.46 -1.54 -3.20
CA PHE A 150 8.42 -2.21 -2.41
C PHE A 150 7.15 -1.37 -2.31
N LEU A 151 7.27 -0.06 -2.01
CA LEU A 151 6.14 0.85 -1.91
C LEU A 151 5.35 0.93 -3.23
N ILE A 152 6.02 0.94 -4.37
CA ILE A 152 5.34 0.94 -5.66
C ILE A 152 4.67 -0.41 -5.91
N ASP A 153 5.38 -1.52 -5.65
CA ASP A 153 4.86 -2.88 -5.82
C ASP A 153 3.63 -3.13 -4.94
N VAL A 154 3.64 -2.66 -3.70
CA VAL A 154 2.55 -2.88 -2.75
C VAL A 154 1.26 -2.22 -3.24
N PHE A 155 1.33 -0.99 -3.72
CA PHE A 155 0.17 -0.28 -4.26
C PHE A 155 -0.23 -0.74 -5.65
N TYR A 156 0.71 -1.28 -6.43
CA TYR A 156 0.38 -1.78 -7.75
C TYR A 156 -0.28 -3.16 -7.70
N TYR A 157 0.33 -4.12 -7.01
CA TYR A 157 -0.11 -5.51 -7.01
C TYR A 157 -1.15 -5.82 -5.95
N TYR A 158 -1.00 -5.26 -4.74
CA TYR A 158 -1.73 -5.72 -3.55
C TYR A 158 -2.77 -4.71 -3.05
N TYR A 159 -2.50 -3.41 -3.25
CA TYR A 159 -3.42 -2.31 -2.95
C TYR A 159 -3.74 -1.43 -4.16
N PRO A 160 -4.14 -2.03 -5.32
CA PRO A 160 -4.42 -1.25 -6.52
C PRO A 160 -5.47 -0.17 -6.28
N ARG A 161 -5.33 1.00 -6.93
CA ARG A 161 -6.32 2.08 -6.88
C ARG A 161 -6.61 2.68 -5.48
N ARG A 162 -5.82 2.36 -4.46
CA ARG A 162 -5.98 2.90 -3.09
C ARG A 162 -5.27 4.23 -2.87
N ILE A 163 -4.30 4.63 -3.70
CA ILE A 163 -3.72 5.98 -3.62
C ILE A 163 -4.58 6.94 -4.44
N GLY A 164 -5.10 7.98 -3.79
CA GLY A 164 -5.75 9.09 -4.48
C GLY A 164 -4.76 10.16 -4.91
N GLN A 165 -3.86 10.52 -4.00
CA GLN A 165 -2.85 11.56 -4.25
C GLN A 165 -1.61 11.31 -3.41
N VAL A 166 -0.46 11.77 -3.91
CA VAL A 166 0.81 11.83 -3.20
C VAL A 166 1.31 13.27 -3.22
N LEU A 167 1.55 13.84 -2.05
CA LEU A 167 2.06 15.19 -1.87
C LEU A 167 3.48 15.14 -1.31
N PHE A 168 4.35 16.00 -1.84
CA PHE A 168 5.72 16.16 -1.36
C PHE A 168 5.86 17.55 -0.73
N VAL A 169 6.29 17.61 0.53
CA VAL A 169 6.52 18.87 1.26
C VAL A 169 8.01 19.19 1.22
N ASP A 170 8.35 20.42 0.83
CA ASP A 170 9.72 20.98 0.77
C ASP A 170 10.76 20.05 0.12
N ALA A 171 10.43 19.53 -1.07
CA ALA A 171 11.31 18.64 -1.82
C ALA A 171 12.67 19.33 -2.12
N PRO A 172 13.78 18.91 -1.48
CA PRO A 172 15.06 19.57 -1.66
C PRO A 172 15.64 19.25 -3.04
N PHE A 173 16.58 20.06 -3.54
CA PHE A 173 17.23 19.81 -4.83
C PHE A 173 17.88 18.41 -4.90
N ILE A 174 18.35 17.89 -3.76
CA ILE A 174 18.98 16.57 -3.62
C ILE A 174 17.98 15.40 -3.80
N PHE A 175 16.67 15.66 -3.78
CA PHE A 175 15.64 14.66 -4.13
C PHE A 175 15.56 14.44 -5.65
N ARG A 176 16.03 15.39 -6.48
CA ARG A 176 15.87 15.34 -7.94
C ARG A 176 16.54 14.12 -8.60
N PRO A 177 17.78 13.72 -8.24
CA PRO A 177 18.40 12.53 -8.81
C PRO A 177 17.62 11.25 -8.48
N GLY A 178 17.22 11.06 -7.21
CA GLY A 178 16.40 9.92 -6.81
C GLY A 178 15.05 9.89 -7.53
N TRP A 179 14.40 11.06 -7.65
CA TRP A 179 13.13 11.18 -8.38
C TRP A 179 13.25 10.80 -9.86
N ASN A 180 14.38 11.10 -10.50
CA ASN A 180 14.64 10.70 -11.88
C ASN A 180 14.79 9.18 -12.04
N MET A 181 15.13 8.44 -10.99
CA MET A 181 15.13 6.97 -10.98
C MET A 181 13.73 6.39 -10.70
N VAL A 182 12.93 7.08 -9.88
CA VAL A 182 11.57 6.65 -9.54
C VAL A 182 10.57 6.88 -10.67
N LYS A 183 10.72 7.97 -11.44
CA LYS A 183 9.82 8.29 -12.56
C LYS A 183 9.69 7.16 -13.60
N PRO A 184 10.78 6.55 -14.11
CA PRO A 184 10.69 5.43 -15.05
C PRO A 184 9.93 4.24 -14.47
N LEU A 185 10.15 3.92 -13.18
CA LEU A 185 9.41 2.86 -12.50
C LEU A 185 7.92 3.17 -12.50
N LEU A 186 7.50 4.35 -12.04
CA LEU A 186 6.08 4.73 -12.05
C LEU A 186 5.45 4.64 -13.44
N LYS A 187 6.20 5.01 -14.51
CA LYS A 187 5.72 4.89 -15.89
C LYS A 187 5.54 3.44 -16.34
N SER A 188 6.42 2.50 -15.94
CA SER A 188 6.26 1.10 -16.32
C SER A 188 4.98 0.50 -15.75
N TYR A 189 4.64 0.83 -14.50
CA TYR A 189 3.40 0.35 -13.87
C TYR A 189 2.14 1.02 -14.44
N ALA A 190 2.20 2.26 -14.90
CA ALA A 190 1.07 2.93 -15.54
C ALA A 190 0.71 2.34 -16.93
N ASN A 191 1.66 1.64 -17.56
CA ASN A 191 1.50 1.04 -18.89
C ASN A 191 1.11 -0.45 -18.84
N MET A 192 0.95 -1.03 -17.65
CA MET A 192 0.52 -2.41 -17.40
C MET A 192 -0.95 -2.48 -16.98
#